data_AF-A0A351Y6I2-F1
#
_entry.id   AF-A0A351Y6I2-F1
#
_cell.length_a   1.000
_cell.length_b   1.000
_cell.length_c   1.000
_cell.angle_alpha   90.00
_cell.angle_beta   90.00
_cell.angle_gamma   90.00
#
_symmetry.space_group_name_H-M   'P 1'
#
loop_
_entity.id
_entity.type
_entity.pdbx_description
1 polymer ?
#
loop_
_entity_poly.entity_id
_entity_poly.type
_entity_poly.pdbx_seq_one_letter_code
_entity_poly.pdbx_strand_id
1 'polypeptide(L)' 'MPYNVYHCVSAYTMNSVRLVYGIPDKKITMIHNGVDTNFRNPEEVSQFDINTLKNKYGRSNRFVITYYGHAGKSK' A
#
# COMPACT_ATOMS: atom_id res chain seq x y z
N MET A 1 -14.02 22.13 5.27
CA MET A 1 -13.60 21.53 3.98
C MET A 1 -14.78 21.46 3.01
N PRO A 2 -14.56 21.52 1.68
CA PRO A 2 -15.61 21.87 0.70
C PRO A 2 -16.44 20.70 0.15
N TYR A 3 -16.13 19.44 0.48
CA TYR A 3 -16.74 18.29 -0.19
C TYR A 3 -18.00 17.76 0.53
N ASN A 4 -18.86 17.13 -0.25
CA ASN A 4 -20.10 16.51 0.24
C ASN A 4 -19.87 15.10 0.80
N VAL A 5 -18.93 14.36 0.21
CA VAL A 5 -18.55 12.99 0.59
C VAL A 5 -17.04 12.87 0.63
N TYR A 6 -16.54 12.11 1.59
CA TYR A 6 -15.13 11.78 1.80
C TYR A 6 -14.96 10.27 1.78
N HIS A 7 -14.28 9.74 0.78
CA HIS A 7 -13.93 8.33 0.74
C HIS A 7 -12.60 8.10 1.47
N CYS A 8 -12.65 7.23 2.48
CA CYS A 8 -11.47 6.84 3.26
C CYS A 8 -11.14 5.38 3.00
N VAL A 9 -9.88 5.09 2.68
CA VAL A 9 -9.43 3.74 2.32
C VAL A 9 -9.04 2.88 3.53
N SER A 10 -9.05 3.47 4.73
CA SER A 10 -8.72 2.81 5.98
C SER A 10 -9.40 3.52 7.16
N ALA A 11 -9.58 2.78 8.26
CA ALA A 11 -10.05 3.34 9.53
C ALA A 11 -9.10 4.42 10.08
N TYR A 12 -7.79 4.29 9.81
CA TYR A 12 -6.80 5.30 10.20
C TYR A 12 -7.04 6.64 9.51
N THR A 13 -7.20 6.63 8.17
CA THR A 13 -7.50 7.84 7.40
C THR A 13 -8.83 8.44 7.82
N MET A 14 -9.85 7.60 8.04
CA MET A 14 -11.16 8.02 8.54
C MET A 14 -11.03 8.75 9.88
N ASN A 15 -10.33 8.16 10.86
CA ASN A 15 -10.15 8.79 12.17
C ASN A 15 -9.34 10.09 12.07
N SER A 16 -8.35 10.16 11.18
CA SER A 16 -7.60 11.38 10.93
C SER A 16 -8.50 12.51 10.42
N VAL A 17 -9.39 12.24 9.46
CA VAL A 17 -10.32 13.26 8.94
C VAL A 17 -11.40 13.66 9.94
N ARG A 18 -11.83 12.72 10.80
CA ARG A 18 -12.79 12.99 11.88
C ARG A 18 -12.18 13.89 12.96
N LEU A 19 -11.02 13.50 13.50
CA LEU A 19 -10.43 14.13 14.67
C LEU A 19 -9.68 15.42 14.34
N VAL A 20 -8.86 15.41 13.27
CA VAL A 20 -8.00 16.55 12.93
C VAL A 20 -8.78 17.64 12.20
N TYR A 21 -9.74 17.25 11.36
CA TYR A 21 -10.46 18.16 10.47
C TYR A 21 -11.95 18.32 10.79
N GLY A 22 -12.46 17.63 11.82
CA GLY A 22 -13.84 17.78 12.29
C GLY A 22 -14.89 17.38 11.26
N ILE A 23 -14.57 16.49 10.32
CA ILE A 23 -15.52 16.07 9.28
C ILE A 23 -16.62 15.21 9.92
N PRO A 24 -17.91 15.56 9.76
CA PRO A 24 -19.00 14.78 10.33
C PRO A 24 -19.09 13.37 9.72
N ASP A 25 -19.35 12.37 10.56
CA ASP A 25 -19.42 10.94 10.16
C ASP A 25 -20.37 10.70 8.98
N LYS A 26 -21.50 11.41 8.91
CA LYS A 26 -22.47 11.32 7.79
C LYS A 26 -21.91 11.67 6.41
N LYS A 27 -20.75 12.34 6.35
CA LYS A 27 -20.07 12.71 5.11
C LYS A 27 -18.92 11.75 4.77
N ILE A 28 -18.64 10.75 5.61
CA ILE A 28 -17.48 9.88 5.43
C ILE A 28 -17.96 8.48 5.06
N THR A 29 -17.41 7.95 3.99
CA THR A 29 -17.61 6.56 3.57
C THR A 29 -16.28 5.85 3.61
N MET A 30 -16.20 4.76 4.37
CA MET A 30 -15.01 3.91 4.38
C MET A 30 -15.14 2.83 3.31
N ILE A 31 -14.18 2.77 2.40
CA ILE A 31 -14.12 1.79 1.31
C ILE A 31 -12.69 1.27 1.23
N HIS A 32 -12.46 0.03 1.64
CA HIS A 32 -11.13 -0.56 1.57
C HIS A 32 -10.67 -0.69 0.12
N ASN A 33 -9.39 -0.40 -0.11
CA ASN A 33 -8.79 -0.60 -1.42
C ASN A 33 -8.82 -2.08 -1.79
N GLY A 34 -9.16 -2.37 -3.04
CA GLY A 34 -8.89 -3.66 -3.65
C GLY A 34 -7.42 -3.82 -4.02
N VAL A 35 -7.01 -5.06 -4.26
CA VAL A 35 -5.74 -5.40 -4.91
C VAL A 35 -6.08 -6.13 -6.20
N ASP A 36 -5.48 -5.71 -7.32
CA ASP A 36 -5.60 -6.44 -8.57
C ASP A 36 -4.80 -7.75 -8.48
N THR A 37 -5.51 -8.85 -8.26
CA THR A 37 -4.92 -10.18 -8.11
C THR A 37 -4.47 -10.79 -9.43
N ASN A 38 -5.00 -10.32 -10.56
CA ASN A 38 -4.52 -10.74 -11.88
C ASN A 38 -3.13 -10.13 -12.13
N PHE A 39 -2.92 -8.88 -11.72
CA PHE A 39 -1.60 -8.26 -11.77
C PHE A 39 -0.66 -8.74 -10.66
N ARG A 40 -1.17 -8.98 -9.44
CA ARG A 40 -0.39 -9.45 -8.27
C ARG A 40 -0.59 -10.95 -8.03
N ASN A 41 -0.31 -11.76 -9.04
CA ASN A 41 -0.45 -13.20 -8.96
C ASN A 41 0.86 -13.88 -8.49
N PRO A 42 0.89 -14.56 -7.32
CA PRO A 42 2.08 -15.26 -6.86
C PRO A 42 2.43 -16.50 -7.70
N GLU A 43 1.46 -17.09 -8.39
CA GLU A 43 1.68 -18.29 -9.22
C GLU A 43 2.51 -17.98 -10.47
N GLU A 44 2.51 -16.72 -10.90
CA GLU A 44 3.29 -16.22 -12.04
C GLU A 44 4.74 -15.88 -11.65
N VAL A 45 5.09 -15.95 -10.36
CA VAL A 45 6.44 -15.64 -9.88
C VAL A 45 7.27 -16.91 -9.74
N SER A 46 8.20 -17.13 -10.67
CA SER A 46 9.04 -18.32 -10.64
C SER A 46 10.16 -18.23 -9.59
N GLN A 47 10.45 -19.35 -8.92
CA GLN A 47 11.60 -19.43 -8.00
C GLN A 47 12.93 -19.24 -8.73
N PHE A 48 12.99 -19.60 -10.02
CA PHE A 48 14.15 -19.36 -10.88
C PHE A 48 14.45 -17.88 -11.04
N ASP A 49 13.43 -17.04 -11.30
CA ASP A 49 13.59 -15.59 -11.43
C ASP A 49 14.01 -14.94 -10.11
N ILE A 50 13.42 -15.40 -8.99
CA ILE A 50 13.83 -14.95 -7.65
C ILE A 50 15.31 -15.26 -7.42
N ASN A 51 15.76 -16.48 -7.70
CA ASN A 51 17.15 -16.88 -7.51
C ASN A 51 18.09 -16.09 -8.44
N THR A 52 17.70 -15.88 -9.69
CA THR A 52 18.45 -15.07 -10.67
C THR A 52 18.62 -13.64 -10.17
N LEU A 53 17.56 -13.00 -9.67
CA LEU A 53 17.63 -11.67 -9.09
C LEU A 53 18.51 -11.63 -7.82
N LYS A 54 18.37 -12.62 -6.92
CA LYS A 54 19.20 -12.70 -5.70
C LYS A 54 20.68 -12.84 -6.06
N ASN A 55 21.02 -13.67 -7.03
CA ASN A 55 22.38 -13.86 -7.51
C ASN A 55 22.94 -12.57 -8.12
N LYS A 56 22.16 -11.89 -8.97
CA LYS A 56 22.55 -10.61 -9.59
C LYS A 56 22.95 -9.54 -8.56
N TYR A 57 22.31 -9.52 -7.40
CA TYR A 57 22.61 -8.55 -6.32
C TYR A 57 23.51 -9.11 -5.21
N GLY A 58 24.17 -10.27 -5.42
CA GLY A 58 25.06 -10.88 -4.43
C GLY A 58 24.34 -11.31 -3.13
N ARG A 59 23.04 -11.63 -3.22
CA ARG A 59 22.18 -12.04 -2.11
C ARG A 59 21.83 -13.54 -2.16
N SER A 60 22.61 -14.33 -2.89
CA SER A 60 22.52 -15.79 -2.91
C SER A 60 22.54 -16.35 -1.48
N ASN A 61 21.66 -17.31 -1.18
CA ASN A 61 21.54 -17.98 0.12
C ASN A 61 21.29 -17.09 1.34
N ARG A 62 20.77 -15.87 1.13
CA ARG A 62 20.39 -14.97 2.24
C ARG A 62 18.88 -14.79 2.31
N PHE A 63 18.38 -14.54 3.52
CA PHE A 63 17.07 -13.93 3.70
C PHE A 63 17.11 -12.49 3.18
N VAL A 64 16.10 -12.07 2.44
CA VAL A 64 16.06 -10.76 1.76
C VAL A 64 14.77 -10.06 2.16
N ILE A 65 14.91 -8.82 2.64
CA ILE A 65 13.80 -7.90 2.86
C ILE A 65 13.82 -6.91 1.70
N THR A 66 12.69 -6.74 1.04
CA THR A 66 12.51 -5.75 -0.02
C THR A 66 11.63 -4.62 0.47
N TYR A 67 11.97 -3.40 0.04
CA TYR A 67 11.13 -2.22 0.21
C TYR A 67 10.78 -1.72 -1.18
N TYR A 68 9.48 -1.51 -1.42
CA TYR A 68 8.96 -0.93 -2.65
C TYR A 68 8.00 0.19 -2.29
N GLY A 69 8.31 1.38 -2.77
CA GLY A 69 7.55 2.59 -2.49
C GLY A 69 8.28 3.81 -2.99
N HIS A 70 7.58 4.92 -3.10
CA HIS A 70 8.23 6.20 -3.37
C HIS A 70 8.98 6.65 -2.13
N ALA A 71 10.26 7.02 -2.30
CA ALA A 71 11.00 7.68 -1.24
C ALA A 71 10.29 9.01 -0.92
N GLY A 72 9.79 9.13 0.31
CA GLY A 72 9.26 10.39 0.79
C GLY A 72 10.39 11.42 0.85
N LYS A 73 10.16 12.62 0.31
CA LYS A 73 10.99 13.77 0.68
C LYS A 73 10.47 14.28 2.03
N SER A 74 11.23 14.06 3.09
CA SER A 74 10.97 14.74 4.36
C SER A 74 11.10 16.25 4.11
N LYS A 75 10.13 17.02 4.57
CA LYS A 75 10.25 18.48 4.69
C LYS A 75 10.83 18.84 6.04
#